data_AF-A0A9D2ZW96-F1
#
_entry.id   AF-A0A9D2ZW96-F1
#
_cell.length_a   1.000
_cell.length_b   1.000
_cell.length_c   1.000
_cell.angle_alpha   90.00
_cell.angle_beta   90.00
_cell.angle_gamma   90.00
#
_symmetry.space_group_name_H-M   'P 1'
#
loop_
_entity.id
_entity.type
_entity.pdbx_description
1 polymer ?
#
loop_
_entity_poly.entity_id
_entity_poly.type
_entity_poly.pdbx_seq_one_letter_code
_entity_poly.pdbx_strand_id
1 'polypeptide(L)' 'LDGEATVKTLKRKAGEQWLMPQNENYEPIDGTYAQIMGLVVAVIRRL' A
#
# COMPACT_ATOMS: atom_id res chain seq x y z
N LEU A 1 7.68 0.18 9.95
CA LEU A 1 7.88 0.47 8.50
C LEU A 1 8.56 1.81 8.47
N ASP A 2 9.86 1.79 8.70
CA ASP A 2 10.63 2.99 9.05
C ASP A 2 11.30 3.53 7.80
N GLY A 3 10.53 4.27 7.00
CA GLY A 3 11.02 4.86 5.73
C GLY A 3 11.13 3.90 4.55
N GLU A 4 10.63 2.66 4.68
CA GLU A 4 10.64 1.68 3.59
C GLU A 4 9.54 1.97 2.54
N ALA A 5 9.92 1.93 1.26
CA ALA A 5 8.97 2.02 0.15
C ALA A 5 8.32 0.66 -0.12
N THR A 6 6.99 0.60 -0.15
CA THR A 6 6.25 -0.65 -0.46
C THR A 6 5.10 -0.42 -1.43
N VAL A 7 4.66 -1.49 -2.10
CA VAL A 7 3.43 -1.49 -2.90
C VAL A 7 2.30 -2.11 -2.09
N LYS A 8 1.16 -1.42 -2.03
CA LYS A 8 -0.10 -1.85 -1.40
C LYS A 8 -1.27 -1.27 -2.19
N THR A 9 -2.46 -1.84 -2.02
CA THR A 9 -3.68 -1.24 -2.57
C THR A 9 -4.17 -0.14 -1.64
N LEU A 10 -4.26 1.09 -2.17
CA LEU A 10 -4.77 2.23 -1.42
C LEU A 10 -6.30 2.16 -1.31
N LYS A 11 -6.83 2.17 -0.08
CA LYS A 11 -8.26 2.24 0.20
C LYS A 11 -8.56 3.49 1.02
N ARG A 12 -9.51 4.31 0.57
CA ARG A 12 -9.99 5.49 1.28
C ARG A 12 -11.47 5.32 1.61
N LYS A 13 -11.84 5.42 2.89
CA LYS A 13 -13.24 5.32 3.34
C LYS A 13 -13.44 6.24 4.55
N ALA A 14 -14.51 7.04 4.52
CA ALA A 14 -14.88 7.93 5.64
C ALA A 14 -13.74 8.85 6.13
N GLY A 15 -12.87 9.31 5.21
CA GLY A 15 -11.72 10.16 5.56
C GLY A 15 -10.48 9.39 6.04
N GLU A 16 -10.61 8.09 6.32
CA GLU A 16 -9.48 7.24 6.69
C GLU A 16 -8.78 6.67 5.46
N GLN A 17 -7.48 6.47 5.60
CA GLN A 17 -6.61 5.87 4.59
C GLN A 17 -6.04 4.55 5.10
N TRP A 18 -6.18 3.51 4.29
CA TRP A 18 -5.70 2.16 4.60
C TRP A 18 -4.84 1.64 3.45
N LEU A 19 -3.73 0.97 3.78
CA LEU A 19 -2.86 0.28 2.84
C LEU A 19 -3.14 -1.21 2.93
N MET A 20 -3.91 -1.73 1.96
CA MET A 20 -4.37 -3.10 1.96
C MET A 20 -3.31 -4.03 1.33
N PRO A 21 -2.94 -5.14 1.98
CA PRO A 21 -2.16 -6.19 1.36
C PRO A 21 -3.02 -6.98 0.35
N GLN A 22 -2.34 -7.69 -0.55
CA GLN A 22 -2.96 -8.63 -1.50
C GLN A 22 -2.60 -10.07 -1.15
N ASN A 23 -2.69 -10.41 0.14
CA ASN A 23 -2.59 -11.75 0.68
C ASN A 23 -3.24 -11.83 2.07
N GLU A 24 -3.60 -13.04 2.51
CA GLU A 24 -4.31 -13.27 3.77
C GLU A 24 -3.38 -13.27 4.99
N ASN A 25 -2.08 -13.48 4.78
CA ASN A 25 -1.09 -13.59 5.85
C ASN A 25 -0.64 -12.24 6.42
N TYR A 26 -1.12 -11.12 5.86
CA TYR A 26 -0.74 -9.79 6.28
C TYR A 26 -1.97 -8.97 6.61
N GLU A 27 -1.84 -8.15 7.64
CA GLU A 27 -2.91 -7.27 8.09
C GLU A 27 -2.90 -5.95 7.30
N PRO A 28 -4.08 -5.30 7.12
CA PRO A 28 -4.16 -3.93 6.64
C PRO A 28 -3.32 -2.98 7.50
N ILE A 29 -2.64 -2.03 6.86
CA ILE A 29 -1.80 -1.06 7.55
C ILE A 29 -2.52 0.29 7.57
N ASP A 30 -2.57 0.94 8.74
CA ASP A 30 -3.06 2.32 8.87
C ASP A 30 -2.16 3.27 8.05
N GLY A 31 -2.78 3.97 7.11
CA GLY A 31 -2.11 4.87 6.18
C GLY A 31 -2.06 6.33 6.62
N THR A 32 -2.49 6.67 7.85
CA THR A 32 -2.56 8.05 8.36
C THR A 32 -1.24 8.82 8.20
N TYR A 33 -0.12 8.16 8.45
CA TYR A 33 1.23 8.75 8.34
C TYR A 33 2.00 8.30 7.10
N ALA A 34 1.35 7.61 6.16
CA ALA A 34 2.01 7.09 4.97
C ALA A 34 2.13 8.17 3.87
N GLN A 35 3.32 8.28 3.27
CA GLN A 35 3.53 9.10 2.08
C GLN A 35 3.21 8.29 0.82
N ILE A 36 2.21 8.72 0.04
CA ILE A 36 1.91 8.11 -1.26
C ILE A 36 2.89 8.64 -2.30
N MET A 37 3.82 7.78 -2.74
CA MET A 37 4.87 8.16 -3.69
C MET A 37 4.41 8.21 -5.15
N GLY A 38 3.35 7.47 -5.52
CA GLY A 38 2.84 7.43 -6.88
C GLY A 38 1.84 6.31 -7.14
N LEU A 39 1.40 6.18 -8.39
CA LEU A 39 0.53 5.12 -8.87
C LEU A 39 1.36 4.04 -9.57
N VAL A 40 1.13 2.76 -9.23
CA VAL A 40 1.73 1.64 -9.96
C VAL A 40 0.99 1.45 -11.28
N VAL A 41 1.70 1.59 -12.41
CA VAL A 41 1.12 1.52 -13.77
C VAL A 41 1.45 0.24 -14.53
N ALA A 42 2.52 -0.47 -14.14
CA ALA A 42 2.94 -1.71 -14.76
C ALA A 42 3.75 -2.55 -13.76
N VAL A 43 3.83 -3.86 -14.01
CA VAL A 43 4.69 -4.80 -13.29
C VAL A 43 5.61 -5.47 -14.29
N ILE A 44 6.91 -5.47 -14.02
CA ILE A 44 7.92 -6.16 -14.83
C ILE A 44 8.35 -7.41 -14.07
N ARG A 45 8.26 -8.57 -14.72
CA ARG A 45 8.74 -9.85 -14.19
C ARG A 45 9.74 -10.45 -15.15
N ARG A 46 10.98 -10.63 -14.68
CA ARG A 46 11.95 -11.51 -15.34
C ARG A 46 11.67 -12.94 -14.91
N LEU A 47 11.47 -13.83 -15.89
CA LEU A 47 11.29 -15.28 -15.66
C LEU A 47 12.65 -15.98 -15.54
#